data_AF-A0M4X0-F1
#
_entry.id   AF-A0M4X0-F1
#
_cell.length_a   1.000
_cell.length_b   1.000
_cell.length_c   1.000
_cell.angle_alpha   90.00
_cell.angle_beta   90.00
_cell.angle_gamma   90.00
#
_symmetry.space_group_name_H-M   'P 1'
#
loop_
_entity.id
_entity.type
_entity.pdbx_description
1 polymer ?
#
loop_
_entity_poly.entity_id
_entity_poly.type
_entity_poly.pdbx_seq_one_letter_code
_entity_poly.pdbx_strand_id
1 'polypeptide(L)'
;MRIPIILLCLFLSITSCNDSKKEKDSEATSSQNESIEINNDKDTSNRDQPLDRNNPNSQNEDDTEDVPEENTTKSSGAISGVYVKNDHLEDTSCKCFCIDVSTSGSSELCLKEDDLYIKARFQPNGNNIDIYYSGKSARTSNEEIPWDEFETGTPIAVLNPTANGFKLDWKGFSINGEIAIDYALYGKKTLEGSYKKK
;
A
#
# COMPACT_ATOMS: atom_id res chain seq x y z
N MET A 1 40.74 -46.64 -14.16
CA MET A 1 39.52 -47.30 -14.67
C MET A 1 38.87 -48.06 -13.52
N ARG A 2 37.78 -47.51 -12.93
CA ARG A 2 36.78 -48.14 -12.03
C ARG A 2 35.97 -47.03 -11.34
N ILE A 3 35.09 -46.39 -12.09
CA ILE A 3 33.89 -45.69 -11.59
C ILE A 3 32.80 -46.19 -12.53
N PRO A 4 31.82 -46.98 -12.06
CA PRO A 4 30.46 -46.44 -11.97
C PRO A 4 29.50 -47.24 -11.04
N ILE A 5 29.19 -46.80 -9.81
CA ILE A 5 28.04 -47.36 -9.05
C ILE A 5 27.40 -46.30 -8.12
N ILE A 6 27.12 -45.09 -8.63
CA ILE A 6 26.29 -44.10 -7.89
C ILE A 6 25.29 -43.43 -8.85
N LEU A 7 24.76 -44.19 -9.80
CA LEU A 7 23.84 -43.69 -10.83
C LEU A 7 22.58 -44.57 -10.93
N LEU A 8 22.08 -45.06 -9.78
CA LEU A 8 20.93 -45.97 -9.71
C LEU A 8 20.02 -45.75 -8.49
N CYS A 9 19.84 -44.51 -8.01
CA CYS A 9 18.92 -44.23 -6.89
C CYS A 9 17.93 -43.08 -7.12
N LEU A 10 17.79 -42.54 -8.34
CA LEU A 10 16.99 -41.33 -8.59
C LEU A 10 15.83 -41.51 -9.59
N PHE A 11 15.19 -42.69 -9.63
CA PHE A 11 14.10 -42.98 -10.57
C PHE A 11 12.80 -43.56 -10.00
N LEU A 12 12.55 -43.47 -8.69
CA LEU A 12 11.27 -43.88 -8.09
C LEU A 12 10.89 -42.81 -7.05
N SER A 13 10.03 -41.84 -7.33
CA SER A 13 8.57 -42.05 -7.25
C SER A 13 7.83 -40.82 -7.81
N ILE A 14 7.33 -40.91 -9.05
CA ILE A 14 6.31 -40.03 -9.61
C ILE A 14 5.06 -40.87 -9.89
N THR A 15 4.20 -41.06 -8.89
CA THR A 15 2.80 -41.48 -9.07
C THR A 15 1.97 -41.08 -7.85
N SER A 16 1.14 -40.03 -7.94
CA SER A 16 -0.28 -40.11 -7.54
C SER A 16 -0.98 -38.76 -7.81
N CYS A 17 -1.62 -38.67 -8.96
CA CYS A 17 -2.87 -37.94 -9.12
C CYS A 17 -3.91 -39.00 -9.53
N ASN A 18 -5.04 -39.13 -8.81
CA ASN A 18 -6.37 -38.92 -9.40
C ASN A 18 -7.52 -39.13 -8.39
N ASP A 19 -8.52 -38.26 -8.55
CA ASP A 19 -9.97 -38.35 -8.29
C ASP A 19 -10.54 -38.68 -6.89
N SER A 20 -11.38 -37.76 -6.42
CA SER A 20 -12.83 -38.02 -6.46
C SER A 20 -13.65 -36.74 -6.21
N LYS A 21 -14.22 -36.19 -7.29
CA LYS A 21 -15.51 -35.51 -7.21
C LYS A 21 -16.61 -36.57 -7.20
N LYS A 22 -17.55 -36.47 -6.24
CA LYS A 22 -18.94 -36.92 -6.41
C LYS A 22 -19.90 -36.05 -5.60
N GLU A 23 -20.82 -35.45 -6.35
CA GLU A 23 -22.05 -34.78 -5.91
C GLU A 23 -23.06 -35.77 -5.29
N LYS A 24 -23.95 -35.25 -4.44
CA LYS A 24 -25.43 -35.22 -4.56
C LYS A 24 -26.06 -34.98 -3.18
N ASP A 25 -26.65 -33.80 -2.99
CA ASP A 25 -28.09 -33.49 -3.10
C ASP A 25 -28.91 -33.96 -1.88
N SER A 26 -29.51 -33.00 -1.17
CA SER A 26 -30.97 -32.78 -1.23
C SER A 26 -31.44 -31.71 -0.25
N GLU A 27 -32.04 -30.67 -0.84
CA GLU A 27 -33.19 -29.86 -0.42
C GLU A 27 -33.66 -29.86 1.04
N ALA A 28 -33.83 -28.65 1.59
CA ALA A 28 -35.11 -28.26 2.19
C ALA A 28 -35.33 -26.75 2.03
N THR A 29 -36.23 -26.44 1.11
CA THR A 29 -36.91 -25.16 0.88
C THR A 29 -37.57 -24.62 2.14
N SER A 30 -37.45 -23.31 2.40
CA SER A 30 -38.58 -22.56 2.93
C SER A 30 -38.49 -21.09 2.51
N SER A 31 -39.36 -20.73 1.57
CA SER A 31 -39.76 -19.36 1.30
C SER A 31 -40.45 -18.77 2.53
N GLN A 32 -40.26 -17.47 2.77
CA GLN A 32 -41.38 -16.52 2.96
C GLN A 32 -40.84 -15.08 2.99
N ASN A 33 -41.19 -14.33 1.94
CA ASN A 33 -41.37 -12.89 2.00
C ASN A 33 -42.55 -12.61 2.93
N GLU A 34 -42.40 -11.65 3.82
CA GLU A 34 -43.52 -10.85 4.29
C GLU A 34 -43.07 -9.40 4.47
N SER A 35 -44.01 -8.53 4.17
CA SER A 35 -43.86 -7.11 3.85
C SER A 35 -44.75 -6.29 4.78
N ILE A 36 -44.44 -4.99 4.90
CA ILE A 36 -45.27 -3.89 5.45
C ILE A 36 -45.28 -3.88 7.00
N GLU A 37 -45.01 -2.78 7.72
CA GLU A 37 -45.78 -1.55 7.72
C GLU A 37 -45.02 -0.36 8.37
N ILE A 38 -45.24 0.82 7.78
CA ILE A 38 -44.83 2.14 8.25
C ILE A 38 -45.82 2.58 9.34
N ASN A 39 -45.34 3.02 10.50
CA ASN A 39 -46.11 3.91 11.36
C ASN A 39 -45.36 5.23 11.54
N ASN A 40 -45.89 6.26 10.89
CA ASN A 40 -45.75 7.63 11.34
C ASN A 40 -46.45 7.75 12.69
N ASP A 41 -45.79 8.37 13.67
CA ASP A 41 -46.53 9.29 14.52
C ASP A 41 -45.70 10.51 14.88
N LYS A 42 -46.46 11.60 14.94
CA LYS A 42 -46.06 13.00 14.88
C LYS A 42 -46.48 13.61 16.21
N ASP A 43 -45.58 14.33 16.88
CA ASP A 43 -45.88 15.50 17.72
C ASP A 43 -44.58 15.97 18.38
N THR A 44 -43.95 17.04 17.89
CA THR A 44 -44.13 18.45 18.33
C THR A 44 -43.92 18.69 19.82
N SER A 45 -42.81 19.36 20.15
CA SER A 45 -42.86 20.58 20.97
C SER A 45 -41.59 21.40 20.78
N ASN A 46 -41.81 22.62 20.29
CA ASN A 46 -40.87 23.74 20.32
C ASN A 46 -40.35 24.02 21.73
N ARG A 47 -39.12 24.55 21.81
CA ARG A 47 -38.84 25.75 22.60
C ARG A 47 -37.53 26.41 22.15
N ASP A 48 -37.72 27.54 21.47
CA ASP A 48 -36.77 28.62 21.30
C ASP A 48 -36.38 29.27 22.65
N GLN A 49 -35.26 30.02 22.58
CA GLN A 49 -35.03 31.34 23.18
C GLN A 49 -34.21 31.45 24.50
N PRO A 50 -33.60 32.63 24.84
CA PRO A 50 -32.26 33.07 24.38
C PRO A 50 -31.40 33.75 25.50
N LEU A 51 -30.20 34.25 25.13
CA LEU A 51 -29.42 35.42 25.66
C LEU A 51 -29.22 35.62 27.19
N ASP A 52 -27.99 35.86 27.67
CA ASP A 52 -27.42 37.23 27.82
C ASP A 52 -26.09 37.33 28.63
N ARG A 53 -25.30 38.35 28.27
CA ARG A 53 -24.42 39.24 29.08
C ARG A 53 -23.06 38.85 29.74
N ASN A 54 -22.00 39.40 29.12
CA ASN A 54 -21.12 40.50 29.58
C ASN A 54 -20.21 40.43 30.86
N ASN A 55 -18.89 40.55 30.57
CA ASN A 55 -17.83 41.42 31.19
C ASN A 55 -17.14 41.01 32.52
N PRO A 56 -15.96 41.57 32.91
CA PRO A 56 -14.68 41.89 32.20
C PRO A 56 -13.40 41.40 32.95
N ASN A 57 -12.24 41.53 32.30
CA ASN A 57 -10.88 41.75 32.84
C ASN A 57 -10.28 40.80 33.91
N SER A 58 -9.18 40.13 33.54
CA SER A 58 -7.92 40.33 34.26
C SER A 58 -6.75 40.08 33.31
N GLN A 59 -5.95 41.14 33.12
CA GLN A 59 -4.58 41.05 32.63
C GLN A 59 -3.77 40.13 33.55
N ASN A 60 -2.89 39.32 32.96
CA ASN A 60 -1.54 39.14 33.43
C ASN A 60 -0.69 38.76 32.23
N GLU A 61 0.27 39.64 31.94
CA GLU A 61 1.43 39.41 31.10
C GLU A 61 2.22 38.25 31.71
N ASP A 62 2.53 37.24 30.90
CA ASP A 62 3.71 36.43 31.12
C ASP A 62 4.31 36.14 29.74
N ASP A 63 5.47 36.76 29.50
CA ASP A 63 6.31 36.55 28.33
C ASP A 63 6.74 35.08 28.32
N THR A 64 6.18 34.31 27.40
CA THR A 64 6.84 33.09 26.93
C THR A 64 6.97 33.24 25.42
N GLU A 65 8.22 33.29 24.96
CA GLU A 65 8.59 33.27 23.55
C GLU A 65 7.97 32.03 22.89
N ASP A 66 6.82 32.24 22.25
CA ASP A 66 6.15 31.26 21.42
C ASP A 66 6.93 31.20 20.10
N VAL A 67 7.95 30.33 20.08
CA VAL A 67 8.56 29.87 18.84
C VAL A 67 7.42 29.30 18.00
N PRO A 68 7.12 29.82 16.81
CA PRO A 68 6.12 29.19 15.97
C PRO A 68 6.71 27.87 15.48
N GLU A 69 6.40 26.80 16.22
CA GLU A 69 6.43 25.45 15.67
C GLU A 69 5.44 25.47 14.51
N GLU A 70 5.96 25.56 13.28
CA GLU A 70 5.24 25.24 12.06
C GLU A 70 4.85 23.75 12.12
N ASN A 71 3.85 23.43 12.93
CA ASN A 71 3.05 22.22 12.80
C ASN A 71 2.16 22.41 11.56
N THR A 72 2.81 22.43 10.40
CA THR A 72 2.16 22.24 9.12
C THR A 72 1.63 20.82 9.11
N THR A 73 0.42 20.67 9.64
CA THR A 73 -0.42 19.51 9.40
C THR A 73 -0.67 19.51 7.90
N LYS A 74 0.25 18.90 7.15
CA LYS A 74 0.14 18.76 5.70
C LYS A 74 -1.11 17.93 5.44
N SER A 75 -2.17 18.64 5.08
CA SER A 75 -3.41 18.07 4.57
C SER A 75 -3.08 16.92 3.60
N SER A 76 -3.74 15.78 3.75
CA SER A 76 -3.57 14.57 2.94
C SER A 76 -3.53 14.85 1.42
N GLY A 77 -4.19 15.92 0.96
CA GLY A 77 -4.16 16.37 -0.44
C GLY A 77 -2.84 16.99 -0.93
N ALA A 78 -1.94 17.41 -0.03
CA ALA A 78 -0.63 17.98 -0.40
C ALA A 78 0.42 16.91 -0.77
N ILE A 79 0.21 15.68 -0.32
CA ILE A 79 1.15 14.56 -0.42
C ILE A 79 0.96 13.79 -1.74
N SER A 80 -0.24 13.78 -2.30
CA SER A 80 -0.55 13.06 -3.53
C SER A 80 -0.02 13.74 -4.79
N GLY A 81 0.30 12.90 -5.77
CA GLY A 81 0.71 13.31 -7.11
C GLY A 81 1.88 12.50 -7.65
N VAL A 82 2.32 12.88 -8.85
CA VAL A 82 3.42 12.24 -9.55
C VAL A 82 4.74 12.91 -9.18
N TYR A 83 5.71 12.10 -8.78
CA TYR A 83 7.06 12.52 -8.43
C TYR A 83 8.05 11.85 -9.37
N VAL A 84 9.05 12.59 -9.85
CA VAL A 84 10.11 12.08 -10.74
C VAL A 84 11.43 12.01 -9.99
N LYS A 85 12.18 10.93 -10.23
CA LYS A 85 13.50 10.71 -9.60
C LYS A 85 14.50 11.77 -10.08
N ASN A 86 15.26 12.33 -9.16
CA ASN A 86 16.10 13.52 -9.41
C ASN A 86 17.26 13.28 -10.38
N ASP A 87 17.77 12.05 -10.47
CA ASP A 87 18.83 11.63 -11.39
C ASP A 87 18.31 11.11 -12.74
N HIS A 88 16.99 11.09 -12.93
CA HIS A 88 16.31 10.62 -14.15
C HIS A 88 15.21 11.61 -14.61
N LEU A 89 15.55 12.90 -14.69
CA LEU A 89 14.61 13.96 -15.09
C LEU A 89 14.21 13.89 -16.56
N GLU A 90 14.96 13.15 -17.36
CA GLU A 90 14.68 12.86 -18.77
C GLU A 90 13.45 11.94 -18.96
N ASP A 91 13.03 11.17 -17.94
CA ASP A 91 11.82 10.33 -17.97
C ASP A 91 10.52 11.17 -17.82
N THR A 92 10.36 12.12 -18.74
CA THR A 92 9.18 12.97 -18.85
C THR A 92 7.90 12.19 -19.15
N SER A 93 8.01 10.94 -19.63
CA SER A 93 6.90 10.02 -19.84
C SER A 93 6.51 9.19 -18.62
N CYS A 94 7.30 9.21 -17.54
CA CYS A 94 7.11 8.35 -16.38
C CYS A 94 7.04 6.85 -16.74
N LYS A 95 7.97 6.39 -17.58
CA LYS A 95 8.07 4.97 -17.96
C LYS A 95 8.48 4.09 -16.79
N CYS A 96 9.41 4.58 -15.95
CA CYS A 96 9.97 3.75 -14.88
C CYS A 96 10.47 4.54 -13.66
N PHE A 97 10.84 5.81 -13.81
CA PHE A 97 11.47 6.60 -12.73
C PHE A 97 10.52 7.62 -12.08
N CYS A 98 9.22 7.36 -12.17
CA CYS A 98 8.21 8.14 -11.47
C CYS A 98 7.49 7.30 -10.42
N ILE A 99 7.00 7.98 -9.39
CA ILE A 99 6.13 7.41 -8.37
C ILE A 99 4.86 8.25 -8.35
N ASP A 100 3.73 7.61 -8.63
CA ASP A 100 2.41 8.21 -8.44
C ASP A 100 1.92 7.90 -7.03
N VAL A 101 2.04 8.88 -6.13
CA VAL A 101 1.65 8.74 -4.73
C VAL A 101 0.16 9.01 -4.62
N SER A 102 -0.61 7.95 -4.35
CA SER A 102 -2.04 8.03 -4.03
C SER A 102 -2.34 7.35 -2.70
N THR A 103 -2.94 8.07 -1.76
CA THR A 103 -3.40 7.52 -0.47
C THR A 103 -4.71 6.74 -0.59
N SER A 104 -5.34 6.77 -1.77
CA SER A 104 -6.49 5.94 -2.13
C SER A 104 -6.11 4.98 -3.25
N GLY A 105 -6.19 3.68 -2.97
CA GLY A 105 -5.93 2.61 -3.94
C GLY A 105 -4.46 2.17 -4.04
N SER A 106 -4.08 1.69 -5.23
CA SER A 106 -2.71 1.29 -5.55
C SER A 106 -2.24 1.97 -6.83
N SER A 107 -0.93 2.19 -6.93
CA SER A 107 -0.28 2.64 -8.16
C SER A 107 0.78 1.63 -8.59
N GLU A 108 1.22 1.74 -9.84
CA GLU A 108 2.22 0.85 -10.40
C GLU A 108 3.63 1.39 -10.14
N LEU A 109 4.53 0.51 -9.70
CA LEU A 109 5.96 0.81 -9.56
C LEU A 109 6.75 -0.04 -10.55
N CYS A 110 7.71 0.59 -11.22
CA CYS A 110 8.66 -0.09 -12.09
C CYS A 110 9.90 -0.51 -11.29
N LEU A 111 10.17 -1.80 -11.20
CA LEU A 111 11.34 -2.35 -10.52
C LEU A 111 12.54 -2.52 -11.46
N LYS A 112 12.26 -2.71 -12.75
CA LYS A 112 13.20 -2.84 -13.85
C LYS A 112 12.51 -2.43 -15.14
N GLU A 113 13.13 -1.52 -15.89
CA GLU A 113 12.59 -1.00 -17.15
C GLU A 113 12.14 -2.12 -18.10
N ASP A 114 10.94 -1.94 -18.66
CA ASP A 114 10.31 -2.80 -19.68
C ASP A 114 10.18 -4.29 -19.31
N ASP A 115 10.38 -4.66 -18.03
CA ASP A 115 10.41 -6.05 -17.58
C ASP A 115 9.56 -6.28 -16.32
N LEU A 116 9.86 -5.55 -15.25
CA LEU A 116 9.29 -5.83 -13.92
C LEU A 116 8.54 -4.63 -13.36
N TYR A 117 7.24 -4.83 -13.18
CA TYR A 117 6.28 -3.89 -12.61
C TYR A 117 5.45 -4.54 -11.49
N ILE A 118 5.16 -3.79 -10.43
CA ILE A 118 4.31 -4.23 -9.32
C ILE A 118 3.23 -3.22 -9.05
N LYS A 119 2.14 -3.65 -8.39
CA LYS A 119 1.19 -2.75 -7.76
C LYS A 119 1.61 -2.51 -6.32
N ALA A 120 1.58 -1.26 -5.89
CA ALA A 120 1.88 -0.87 -4.52
C ALA A 120 0.79 0.03 -3.94
N ARG A 121 0.51 -0.15 -2.65
CA ARG A 121 -0.38 0.72 -1.86
C ARG A 121 0.46 1.65 -0.98
N PHE A 122 0.04 2.89 -0.85
CA PHE A 122 0.73 3.94 -0.09
C PHE A 122 -0.08 4.23 1.16
N GLN A 123 0.56 4.13 2.32
CA GLN A 123 -0.11 4.36 3.60
C GLN A 123 0.69 5.39 4.41
N PRO A 124 0.08 6.52 4.79
CA PRO A 124 0.70 7.45 5.72
C PRO A 124 1.06 6.77 7.04
N ASN A 125 2.27 7.01 7.53
CA ASN A 125 2.79 6.53 8.81
C ASN A 125 3.58 7.66 9.48
N GLY A 126 2.89 8.44 10.32
CA GLY A 126 3.42 9.69 10.85
C GLY A 126 3.75 10.66 9.72
N ASN A 127 5.00 11.12 9.67
CA ASN A 127 5.48 11.98 8.59
C ASN A 127 5.87 11.20 7.33
N ASN A 128 6.06 9.88 7.43
CA ASN A 128 6.50 9.06 6.32
C ASN A 128 5.31 8.45 5.58
N ILE A 129 5.59 7.85 4.42
CA ILE A 129 4.63 7.04 3.69
C ILE A 129 5.26 5.67 3.48
N ASP A 130 4.65 4.66 4.09
CA ASP A 130 5.03 3.28 3.84
C ASP A 130 4.41 2.81 2.53
N ILE A 131 5.24 2.14 1.73
CA ILE A 131 4.85 1.54 0.47
C ILE A 131 4.79 0.04 0.69
N TYR A 132 3.64 -0.57 0.40
CA TYR A 132 3.45 -2.02 0.54
C TYR A 132 3.18 -2.65 -0.81
N TYR A 133 3.73 -3.84 -1.01
CA TYR A 133 3.39 -4.69 -2.15
C TYR A 133 1.90 -5.07 -2.10
N SER A 134 1.26 -5.09 -3.27
CA SER A 134 -0.16 -5.45 -3.42
C SER A 134 -0.44 -6.38 -4.60
N GLY A 135 0.62 -6.91 -5.23
CA GLY A 135 0.51 -7.88 -6.32
C GLY A 135 1.37 -7.52 -7.53
N LYS A 136 1.62 -8.54 -8.35
CA LYS A 136 2.26 -8.41 -9.66
C LYS A 136 1.42 -7.52 -10.58
N SER A 137 2.07 -6.64 -11.35
CA SER A 137 1.37 -5.92 -12.42
C SER A 137 1.07 -6.85 -13.60
N ALA A 138 -0.03 -6.58 -14.32
CA ALA A 138 -0.33 -7.24 -15.59
C ALA A 138 0.75 -6.99 -16.67
N ARG A 139 1.58 -5.95 -16.52
CA ARG A 139 2.73 -5.67 -17.41
C ARG A 139 3.93 -6.58 -17.16
N THR A 140 3.93 -7.34 -16.07
CA THR A 140 5.02 -8.23 -15.69
C THR A 140 4.72 -9.66 -16.11
N SER A 141 5.44 -10.13 -17.12
CA SER A 141 5.34 -11.51 -17.61
C SER A 141 6.28 -12.48 -16.92
N ASN A 142 7.22 -12.01 -16.07
CA ASN A 142 8.12 -12.90 -15.34
C ASN A 142 7.33 -13.79 -14.36
N GLU A 143 7.44 -15.11 -14.51
CA GLU A 143 6.81 -16.12 -13.65
C GLU A 143 7.81 -16.83 -12.72
N GLU A 144 9.11 -16.56 -12.88
CA GLU A 144 10.16 -17.17 -12.05
C GLU A 144 10.23 -16.57 -10.64
N ILE A 145 9.77 -15.33 -10.49
CA ILE A 145 9.65 -14.67 -9.19
C ILE A 145 8.41 -15.23 -8.47
N PRO A 146 8.53 -15.67 -7.20
CA PRO A 146 7.43 -16.24 -6.43
C PRO A 146 6.50 -15.14 -5.90
N TRP A 147 5.80 -14.46 -6.82
CA TRP A 147 4.97 -13.29 -6.53
C TRP A 147 3.89 -13.51 -5.47
N ASP A 148 3.41 -14.76 -5.36
CA ASP A 148 2.37 -15.18 -4.42
C ASP A 148 2.91 -15.50 -3.02
N GLU A 149 4.23 -15.63 -2.86
CA GLU A 149 4.88 -15.84 -1.56
C GLU A 149 5.23 -14.52 -0.86
N PHE A 150 5.27 -13.41 -1.61
CA PHE A 150 5.60 -12.11 -1.05
C PHE A 150 4.51 -11.58 -0.11
N GLU A 151 4.95 -11.09 1.03
CA GLU A 151 4.08 -10.46 2.01
C GLU A 151 3.54 -9.12 1.50
N THR A 152 2.27 -8.87 1.78
CA THR A 152 1.59 -7.59 1.48
C THR A 152 1.41 -6.70 2.71
N GLY A 153 1.70 -7.24 3.90
CA GLY A 153 1.62 -6.58 5.20
C GLY A 153 2.92 -5.89 5.64
N THR A 154 4.03 -6.14 4.95
CA THR A 154 5.36 -5.60 5.29
C THR A 154 5.74 -4.50 4.29
N PRO A 155 6.20 -3.30 4.73
CA PRO A 155 6.60 -2.25 3.80
C PRO A 155 7.81 -2.65 2.96
N ILE A 156 7.69 -2.54 1.64
CA ILE A 156 8.78 -2.80 0.69
C ILE A 156 9.65 -1.57 0.44
N ALA A 157 9.14 -0.37 0.76
CA ALA A 157 9.86 0.88 0.70
C ALA A 157 9.21 1.94 1.61
N VAL A 158 9.93 3.03 1.87
CA VAL A 158 9.45 4.17 2.65
C VAL A 158 9.77 5.47 1.92
N LEU A 159 8.78 6.34 1.74
CA LEU A 159 9.00 7.72 1.34
C LEU A 159 9.14 8.59 2.59
N ASN A 160 10.31 9.22 2.71
CA ASN A 160 10.60 10.19 3.75
C ASN A 160 10.46 11.58 3.14
N PRO A 161 9.60 12.47 3.66
CA PRO A 161 9.49 13.82 3.15
C PRO A 161 10.81 14.58 3.23
N THR A 162 11.03 15.44 2.25
CA THR A 162 12.11 16.41 2.21
C THR A 162 11.51 17.79 1.93
N ALA A 163 12.33 18.85 1.95
CA ALA A 163 11.86 20.19 1.61
C ALA A 163 11.24 20.28 0.19
N ASN A 164 11.75 19.48 -0.76
CA ASN A 164 11.42 19.60 -2.19
C ASN A 164 10.74 18.35 -2.79
N GLY A 165 10.33 17.40 -1.97
CA GLY A 165 9.74 16.13 -2.43
C GLY A 165 9.96 15.00 -1.44
N PHE A 166 10.42 13.84 -1.91
CA PHE A 166 10.62 12.64 -1.08
C PHE A 166 12.00 12.02 -1.29
N LYS A 167 12.47 11.29 -0.28
CA LYS A 167 13.54 10.30 -0.43
C LYS A 167 12.93 8.91 -0.24
N LEU A 168 13.02 8.08 -1.27
CA LEU A 168 12.64 6.68 -1.20
C LEU A 168 13.81 5.85 -0.65
N ASP A 169 13.53 5.11 0.41
CA ASP A 169 14.39 4.06 0.96
C ASP A 169 13.78 2.69 0.64
N TRP A 170 14.46 1.91 -0.20
CA TRP A 170 14.01 0.59 -0.65
C TRP A 170 14.45 -0.50 0.31
N LYS A 171 13.47 -1.21 0.87
CA LYS A 171 13.67 -2.31 1.84
C LYS A 171 13.73 -3.68 1.16
N GLY A 172 12.94 -3.87 0.10
CA GLY A 172 12.80 -5.15 -0.59
C GLY A 172 11.57 -5.94 -0.15
N PHE A 173 11.35 -7.07 -0.81
CA PHE A 173 10.24 -7.98 -0.50
C PHE A 173 10.55 -8.84 0.72
N SER A 174 9.50 -9.30 1.39
CA SER A 174 9.60 -10.21 2.53
C SER A 174 8.85 -11.51 2.27
N ILE A 175 9.41 -12.61 2.78
CA ILE A 175 8.80 -13.94 2.83
C ILE A 175 9.03 -14.47 4.25
N ASN A 176 7.96 -14.88 4.93
CA ASN A 176 8.00 -15.42 6.30
C ASN A 176 8.69 -14.49 7.34
N GLY A 177 8.47 -13.19 7.22
CA GLY A 177 9.00 -12.16 8.12
C GLY A 177 10.44 -11.75 7.83
N GLU A 178 11.10 -12.37 6.85
CA GLU A 178 12.48 -12.09 6.47
C GLU A 178 12.56 -11.43 5.10
N ILE A 179 13.54 -10.56 4.89
CA ILE A 179 13.79 -9.97 3.57
C ILE A 179 14.23 -11.08 2.62
N ALA A 180 13.52 -11.25 1.51
CA ALA A 180 13.87 -12.20 0.48
C ALA A 180 15.09 -11.68 -0.30
N ILE A 181 16.28 -12.08 0.13
CA ILE A 181 17.58 -11.52 -0.30
C ILE A 181 17.74 -11.55 -1.83
N ASP A 182 17.34 -12.66 -2.46
CA ASP A 182 17.44 -12.85 -3.91
C ASP A 182 16.61 -11.82 -4.71
N TYR A 183 15.60 -11.23 -4.07
CA TYR A 183 14.66 -10.28 -4.68
C TYR A 183 14.77 -8.87 -4.09
N ALA A 184 15.58 -8.69 -3.03
CA ALA A 184 15.74 -7.43 -2.33
C ALA A 184 16.35 -6.32 -3.21
N LEU A 185 17.09 -6.68 -4.25
CA LEU A 185 17.71 -5.74 -5.18
C LEU A 185 16.76 -5.25 -6.28
N TYR A 186 15.64 -5.93 -6.53
CA TYR A 186 14.63 -5.44 -7.46
C TYR A 186 14.04 -4.14 -6.92
N GLY A 187 13.94 -3.10 -7.74
CA GLY A 187 13.55 -1.76 -7.27
C GLY A 187 14.69 -0.97 -6.64
N LYS A 188 15.69 -1.58 -5.98
CA LYS A 188 16.81 -0.82 -5.38
C LYS A 188 17.60 -0.01 -6.41
N LYS A 189 17.82 -0.51 -7.62
CA LYS A 189 18.53 0.26 -8.66
C LYS A 189 17.67 1.35 -9.29
N THR A 190 16.40 1.04 -9.51
CA THR A 190 15.48 1.90 -10.25
C THR A 190 14.85 2.95 -9.35
N LEU A 191 14.30 2.54 -8.21
CA LEU A 191 13.44 3.35 -7.35
C LEU A 191 14.16 4.03 -6.17
N GLU A 192 15.26 3.48 -5.66
CA GLU A 192 16.01 4.09 -4.55
C GLU A 192 16.48 5.51 -4.92
N GLY A 193 16.24 6.49 -4.05
CA GLY A 193 16.80 7.83 -4.21
C GLY A 193 15.84 8.97 -3.92
N SER A 194 16.21 10.17 -4.37
CA SER A 194 15.43 11.39 -4.13
C SER A 194 14.53 11.71 -5.31
N TYR A 195 13.34 12.20 -5.00
CA TYR A 195 12.28 12.53 -5.93
C TYR A 195 11.78 13.95 -5.69
N LYS A 196 11.41 14.63 -6.76
CA LYS A 196 10.72 15.92 -6.72
C LYS A 196 9.37 15.82 -7.39
N LYS A 197 8.44 16.69 -7.00
CA LYS A 197 7.13 16.76 -7.66
C LYS A 197 7.34 17.17 -9.12
N LYS A 198 6.67 16.47 -10.03
CA LYS A 198 6.73 16.74 -11.47
C LYS A 198 5.94 17.99 -11.84
#